data_AF-A0A5R9B8Y3-F1
#
_entry.id   AF-A0A5R9B8Y3-F1
#
_cell.length_a   1.000
_cell.length_b   1.000
_cell.length_c   1.000
_cell.angle_alpha   90.00
_cell.angle_beta   90.00
_cell.angle_gamma   90.00
#
_symmetry.space_group_name_H-M   'P 1'
#
loop_
_entity.id
_entity.type
_entity.pdbx_description
1 polymer ?
#
loop_
_entity_poly.entity_id
_entity_poly.type
_entity_poly.pdbx_seq_one_letter_code
_entity_poly.pdbx_strand_id
1 'polypeptide(L)'
;MLRSARYCVAVSPDSRLRARTLTAPRLDRHDQDRQDSDWLSRVWALPSTRVLRIDRGKAPLDADAGSPNEAQSGTEPHLLLSAPQGALPVNAIYIGEISDQDSGTFPDGTAPGHVVAVPTENSHADNGHDSSPQATPWESLRSVGSLLPAVQAELLTHATALTAWHASSAFCAACGGATETLSSGWARGCLQCTTVHFPRTDPAVITAVIGADDCLLLGSAVRWETHRYSTFAGFVEAGESLESAIVREVKEEAGVVVDHVEYISSQAWPFPRSLMLGFLAHTSDSCATADQDEIREVRWFTREQLRDAVTNGTVTLPSRSSISHALITHWYGGVLPETD
;
A
#
# COMPACT_ATOMS: atom_id res chain seq x y z
N MET A 1 -25.14 -25.76 28.77
CA MET A 1 -23.81 -26.24 28.33
C MET A 1 -23.35 -25.38 27.18
N LEU A 2 -22.55 -24.35 27.46
CA LEU A 2 -21.93 -23.49 26.45
C LEU A 2 -20.75 -24.25 25.84
N ARG A 3 -20.83 -24.59 24.55
CA ARG A 3 -19.69 -25.14 23.81
C ARG A 3 -18.77 -23.99 23.43
N SER A 4 -17.56 -24.00 23.99
CA SER A 4 -16.44 -23.16 23.56
C SER A 4 -16.08 -23.53 22.12
N ALA A 5 -16.35 -22.61 21.18
CA ALA A 5 -15.76 -22.68 19.85
C ALA A 5 -14.30 -22.22 19.96
N ARG A 6 -13.37 -23.15 19.72
CA ARG A 6 -11.96 -22.83 19.55
C ARG A 6 -11.80 -22.19 18.17
N TYR A 7 -11.49 -20.90 18.12
CA TYR A 7 -11.08 -20.24 16.89
C TYR A 7 -9.67 -20.73 16.53
N CYS A 8 -9.59 -21.67 15.58
CA CYS A 8 -8.36 -21.94 14.86
C CYS A 8 -8.33 -20.98 13.66
N VAL A 9 -7.45 -19.98 13.69
CA VAL A 9 -7.10 -19.21 12.49
C VAL A 9 -6.24 -20.14 11.63
N ALA A 10 -6.89 -20.85 10.70
CA ALA A 10 -6.19 -21.58 9.66
C ALA A 10 -5.71 -20.56 8.63
N VAL A 11 -4.46 -20.10 8.73
CA VAL A 11 -3.82 -19.41 7.61
C VAL A 11 -3.61 -20.45 6.53
N SER A 12 -4.37 -20.36 5.43
CA SER A 12 -4.26 -21.30 4.32
C SER A 12 -2.81 -21.33 3.80
N PRO A 13 -2.18 -22.51 3.69
CA PRO A 13 -0.80 -22.65 3.20
C PRO A 13 -0.69 -22.48 1.68
N ASP A 14 -1.76 -22.16 0.96
CA ASP A 14 -1.74 -22.05 -0.50
C ASP A 14 -0.94 -20.81 -0.94
N SER A 15 0.18 -21.09 -1.58
CA SER A 15 1.32 -20.20 -1.86
C SER A 15 1.07 -19.18 -2.97
N ARG A 16 -0.18 -18.97 -3.37
CA ARG A 16 -0.56 -18.18 -4.56
C ARG A 16 -0.74 -16.68 -4.30
N LEU A 17 -0.78 -16.25 -3.03
CA LEU A 17 -0.89 -14.82 -2.65
C LEU A 17 0.48 -14.11 -2.52
N ARG A 18 1.54 -14.65 -3.12
CA ARG A 18 2.91 -14.11 -3.02
C ARG A 18 3.18 -12.83 -3.83
N ALA A 19 2.19 -12.24 -4.49
CA ALA A 19 2.32 -10.90 -5.06
C ALA A 19 2.10 -9.84 -3.97
N ARG A 20 3.07 -9.75 -3.05
CA ARG A 20 3.10 -8.79 -1.93
C ARG A 20 3.52 -7.41 -2.41
N THR A 21 2.71 -6.83 -3.29
CA THR A 21 3.09 -5.68 -4.11
C THR A 21 3.54 -4.44 -3.33
N LEU A 22 3.15 -4.28 -2.06
CA LEU A 22 3.52 -3.11 -1.24
C LEU A 22 3.97 -3.48 0.19
N THR A 23 4.09 -4.77 0.53
CA THR A 23 4.37 -5.19 1.91
C THR A 23 5.13 -6.52 1.91
N ALA A 24 6.45 -6.47 1.86
CA ALA A 24 7.30 -7.63 2.15
C ALA A 24 7.76 -7.58 3.62
N PRO A 25 8.23 -8.69 4.23
CA PRO A 25 8.84 -8.67 5.56
C PRO A 25 10.36 -8.73 5.42
N ARG A 26 10.95 -7.89 4.57
CA ARG A 26 12.38 -7.99 4.19
C ARG A 26 13.26 -6.89 4.79
N LEU A 27 12.65 -5.99 5.56
CA LEU A 27 13.28 -4.83 6.16
C LEU A 27 13.34 -4.97 7.69
N ASP A 28 14.54 -4.98 8.28
CA ASP A 28 14.68 -4.78 9.72
C ASP A 28 14.52 -3.28 10.03
N ARG A 29 13.61 -2.94 10.93
CA ARG A 29 13.32 -1.54 11.27
C ARG A 29 14.12 -1.04 12.46
N HIS A 30 14.93 -1.89 13.10
CA HIS A 30 15.80 -1.56 14.23
C HIS A 30 15.09 -0.74 15.31
N ASP A 31 13.94 -1.23 15.78
CA ASP A 31 13.07 -0.44 16.67
C ASP A 31 13.77 -0.04 17.98
N GLN A 32 14.65 -0.88 18.50
CA GLN A 32 15.42 -0.58 19.71
C GLN A 32 16.53 0.43 19.43
N ASP A 33 17.32 0.22 18.36
CA ASP A 33 18.46 1.08 18.05
C ASP A 33 18.03 2.49 17.68
N ARG A 34 16.94 2.63 16.92
CA ARG A 34 16.46 3.94 16.45
C ARG A 34 15.96 4.86 17.55
N GLN A 35 15.77 4.36 18.78
CA GLN A 35 15.44 5.18 19.95
C GLN A 35 16.63 6.01 20.44
N ASP A 36 17.86 5.58 20.15
CA ASP A 36 19.07 6.36 20.45
C ASP A 36 19.12 7.60 19.54
N SER A 37 19.25 8.78 20.14
CA SER A 37 19.31 10.06 19.43
C SER A 37 20.48 10.16 18.45
N ASP A 38 21.55 9.43 18.69
CA ASP A 38 22.75 9.43 17.84
C ASP A 38 22.71 8.33 16.76
N TRP A 39 21.73 7.42 16.80
CA TRP A 39 21.63 6.29 15.87
C TRP A 39 21.62 6.74 14.41
N LEU A 40 20.72 7.67 14.06
CA LEU A 40 20.57 8.12 12.67
C LEU A 40 21.85 8.79 12.16
N SER A 41 22.57 9.52 13.02
CA SER A 41 23.87 10.11 12.69
C SER A 41 24.95 9.06 12.44
N ARG A 42 24.98 7.98 13.24
CA ARG A 42 25.89 6.85 13.02
C ARG A 42 25.56 6.12 11.73
N VAL A 43 24.29 5.83 11.47
CA VAL A 43 23.81 5.23 10.22
C VAL A 43 24.18 6.09 9.02
N TRP A 44 23.94 7.41 9.08
CA TRP A 44 24.26 8.33 7.97
C TRP A 44 25.74 8.30 7.57
N ALA A 45 26.64 8.03 8.51
CA ALA A 45 28.08 7.97 8.26
C ALA A 45 28.56 6.64 7.66
N LEU A 46 27.71 5.61 7.59
CA LEU A 46 28.09 4.30 7.06
C LEU A 46 28.17 4.33 5.51
N PRO A 47 29.24 3.78 4.90
CA PRO A 47 29.34 3.68 3.43
C PRO A 47 28.25 2.82 2.79
N SER A 48 27.67 1.89 3.56
CA SER A 48 26.55 1.02 3.14
C SER A 48 25.20 1.72 3.20
N THR A 49 25.10 2.92 3.79
CA THR A 49 23.83 3.65 3.85
C THR A 49 23.44 4.16 2.47
N ARG A 50 22.14 4.10 2.19
CA ARG A 50 21.52 4.61 0.97
C ARG A 50 20.41 5.59 1.30
N VAL A 51 20.25 6.57 0.43
CA VAL A 51 19.29 7.65 0.55
C VAL A 51 18.19 7.45 -0.48
N LEU A 52 16.95 7.33 0.02
CA LEU A 52 15.75 7.39 -0.77
C LEU A 52 15.21 8.83 -0.74
N ARG A 53 15.31 9.54 -1.86
CA ARG A 53 14.71 10.87 -1.99
C ARG A 53 13.22 10.74 -2.23
N ILE A 54 12.43 11.61 -1.60
CA ILE A 54 10.98 11.60 -1.76
C ILE A 54 10.41 13.03 -1.78
N ASP A 55 9.55 13.32 -2.74
CA ASP A 55 8.76 14.56 -2.81
C ASP A 55 7.28 14.19 -2.96
N ARG A 56 6.45 14.56 -1.99
CA ARG A 56 4.98 14.35 -2.02
C ARG A 56 4.56 12.95 -2.48
N GLY A 57 5.23 11.91 -1.97
CA GLY A 57 4.94 10.51 -2.28
C GLY A 57 5.51 10.00 -3.61
N LYS A 58 6.34 10.78 -4.30
CA LYS A 58 7.08 10.39 -5.50
C LYS A 58 8.56 10.21 -5.20
N ALA A 59 9.18 9.22 -5.85
CA ALA A 59 10.62 8.96 -5.76
C ALA A 59 11.23 8.85 -7.16
N PRO A 60 12.52 9.20 -7.32
CA PRO A 60 13.21 9.06 -8.59
C PRO A 60 13.44 7.58 -8.93
N LEU A 61 13.28 7.24 -10.20
CA LEU A 61 13.67 5.94 -10.74
C LEU A 61 15.00 6.04 -11.47
N ASP A 62 15.73 4.93 -11.53
CA ASP A 62 16.96 4.84 -12.33
C ASP A 62 16.64 5.04 -13.82
N ALA A 63 17.43 5.83 -14.54
CA ALA A 63 17.15 6.19 -15.94
C ALA A 63 17.38 5.03 -16.92
N ASP A 64 18.15 4.02 -16.52
CA ASP A 64 18.36 2.79 -17.28
C ASP A 64 17.20 1.79 -17.09
N ALA A 65 16.30 2.04 -16.14
CA ALA A 65 14.99 1.42 -16.11
C ALA A 65 14.09 2.18 -17.10
N GLY A 66 13.66 1.49 -18.17
CA GLY A 66 12.80 2.09 -19.20
C GLY A 66 11.62 2.86 -18.61
N SER A 67 11.18 3.90 -19.34
CA SER A 67 9.97 4.64 -18.99
C SER A 67 8.82 3.67 -18.72
N PRO A 68 7.98 3.85 -17.68
CA PRO A 68 6.85 2.96 -17.43
C PRO A 68 5.85 2.90 -18.60
N ASN A 69 5.89 3.87 -19.52
CA ASN A 69 5.11 3.88 -20.77
C ASN A 69 5.76 3.09 -21.93
N GLU A 70 6.98 2.60 -21.76
CA GLU A 70 7.67 1.73 -22.71
C GLU A 70 7.68 0.29 -22.18
N ALA A 71 6.49 -0.27 -22.03
CA ALA A 71 6.25 -1.67 -21.66
C ALA A 71 6.84 -2.71 -22.65
N GLN A 72 7.66 -2.28 -23.61
CA GLN A 72 8.31 -3.13 -24.62
C GLN A 72 9.72 -3.60 -24.24
N SER A 73 10.38 -3.03 -23.21
CA SER A 73 11.79 -3.41 -22.91
C SER A 73 11.95 -4.56 -21.90
N GLY A 74 10.91 -5.00 -21.20
CA GLY A 74 11.04 -6.08 -20.21
C GLY A 74 11.97 -5.78 -19.01
N THR A 75 12.41 -4.53 -18.86
CA THR A 75 13.28 -4.08 -17.76
C THR A 75 12.43 -3.68 -16.56
N GLU A 76 12.68 -4.30 -15.40
CA GLU A 76 12.04 -3.96 -14.13
C GLU A 76 12.50 -2.57 -13.65
N PRO A 77 11.60 -1.64 -13.28
CA PRO A 77 12.02 -0.36 -12.75
C PRO A 77 12.65 -0.48 -11.36
N HIS A 78 13.66 0.34 -11.12
CA HIS A 78 14.33 0.43 -9.82
C HIS A 78 14.31 1.86 -9.29
N LEU A 79 14.15 2.01 -7.97
CA LEU A 79 14.37 3.27 -7.27
C LEU A 79 15.82 3.71 -7.41
N LEU A 80 16.01 5.00 -7.69
CA LEU A 80 17.33 5.61 -7.66
C LEU A 80 17.71 5.91 -6.20
N LEU A 81 18.59 5.07 -5.65
CA LEU A 81 19.13 5.22 -4.30
C LEU A 81 20.58 5.74 -4.38
N SER A 82 20.88 6.82 -3.65
CA SER A 82 22.22 7.42 -3.66
C SER A 82 22.96 7.24 -2.33
N ALA A 83 24.29 7.39 -2.32
CA ALA A 83 25.02 7.52 -1.06
C ALA A 83 24.63 8.84 -0.32
N PRO A 84 24.74 8.88 1.01
CA PRO A 84 24.66 10.11 1.80
C PRO A 84 25.62 11.20 1.29
N GLN A 85 25.15 12.43 1.21
CA GLN A 85 25.97 13.59 0.82
C GLN A 85 25.82 14.70 1.86
N GLY A 86 26.95 15.25 2.31
CA GLY A 86 26.97 16.33 3.28
C GLY A 86 26.43 15.95 4.67
N ALA A 87 25.94 16.95 5.40
CA ALA A 87 25.38 16.78 6.73
C ALA A 87 24.00 16.09 6.68
N LEU A 88 23.68 15.33 7.74
CA LEU A 88 22.38 14.69 7.91
C LEU A 88 21.25 15.74 7.88
N PRO A 89 20.27 15.62 6.95
CA PRO A 89 19.11 16.51 6.93
C PRO A 89 18.25 16.38 8.20
N VAL A 90 17.75 17.51 8.71
CA VAL A 90 16.92 17.56 9.93
C VAL A 90 15.62 16.75 9.82
N ASN A 91 15.10 16.61 8.61
CA ASN A 91 13.86 15.88 8.30
C ASN A 91 14.12 14.46 7.77
N ALA A 92 15.35 13.95 7.87
CA ALA A 92 15.67 12.59 7.46
C ALA A 92 14.96 11.56 8.37
N ILE A 93 14.53 10.46 7.76
CA ILE A 93 13.76 9.40 8.42
C ILE A 93 14.45 8.07 8.15
N TYR A 94 14.81 7.34 9.19
CA TYR A 94 15.31 5.98 9.07
C TYR A 94 14.19 5.07 8.55
N ILE A 95 14.43 4.30 7.48
CA ILE A 95 13.44 3.37 6.93
C ILE A 95 13.68 1.97 7.48
N GLY A 96 14.92 1.49 7.35
CA GLY A 96 15.33 0.18 7.85
C GLY A 96 16.62 -0.32 7.20
N GLU A 97 17.04 -1.51 7.59
CA GLU A 97 18.15 -2.26 7.01
C GLU A 97 17.59 -3.39 6.14
N ILE A 98 18.15 -3.53 4.95
CA ILE A 98 17.81 -4.64 4.07
C ILE A 98 18.84 -5.75 4.32
N SER A 99 18.38 -6.98 4.54
CA SER A 99 19.29 -8.09 4.81
C SER A 99 19.89 -8.70 3.54
N ASP A 100 21.14 -9.16 3.63
CA ASP A 100 21.93 -9.77 2.53
C ASP A 100 21.28 -10.99 1.86
N GLN A 101 20.36 -11.69 2.54
CA GLN A 101 19.88 -12.99 2.07
C GLN A 101 18.66 -12.93 1.14
N ASP A 102 17.97 -11.79 1.05
CA ASP A 102 16.62 -11.73 0.46
C ASP A 102 16.41 -10.73 -0.69
N SER A 103 17.37 -9.85 -1.02
CA SER A 103 17.10 -8.72 -1.94
C SER A 103 17.91 -8.67 -3.23
N GLY A 104 18.93 -9.53 -3.38
CA GLY A 104 19.95 -9.30 -4.41
C GLY A 104 20.80 -8.05 -4.09
N THR A 105 21.84 -7.83 -4.89
CA THR A 105 22.68 -6.63 -4.85
C THR A 105 21.94 -5.43 -5.44
N PHE A 106 22.09 -4.24 -4.86
CA PHE A 106 21.66 -3.01 -5.50
C PHE A 106 22.33 -2.82 -6.88
N PRO A 107 21.80 -1.97 -7.79
CA PRO A 107 22.39 -1.75 -9.12
C PRO A 107 23.88 -1.36 -9.10
N ASP A 108 24.36 -0.78 -7.99
CA ASP A 108 25.76 -0.43 -7.74
C ASP A 108 26.63 -1.60 -7.22
N GLY A 109 26.07 -2.82 -7.14
CA GLY A 109 26.76 -4.02 -6.68
C GLY A 109 26.99 -4.10 -5.17
N THR A 110 26.47 -3.15 -4.38
CA THR A 110 26.64 -3.17 -2.93
C THR A 110 25.67 -4.11 -2.23
N ALA A 111 26.20 -4.80 -1.21
CA ALA A 111 25.43 -5.54 -0.24
C ALA A 111 24.41 -4.60 0.42
N PRO A 112 23.14 -5.01 0.56
CA PRO A 112 22.14 -4.17 1.18
C PRO A 112 22.56 -3.73 2.59
N GLY A 113 22.41 -2.43 2.86
CA GLY A 113 22.66 -1.81 4.15
C GLY A 113 21.45 -1.02 4.63
N HIS A 114 21.69 0.06 5.37
CA HIS A 114 20.64 0.93 5.88
C HIS A 114 20.07 1.86 4.81
N VAL A 115 18.77 2.13 4.88
CA VAL A 115 18.08 3.10 4.03
C VAL A 115 17.50 4.23 4.86
N VAL A 116 17.79 5.47 4.44
CA VAL A 116 17.26 6.70 5.03
C VAL A 116 16.46 7.44 3.97
N ALA A 117 15.20 7.75 4.28
CA ALA A 117 14.38 8.61 3.44
C ALA A 117 14.67 10.09 3.73
N VAL A 118 14.86 10.88 2.68
CA VAL A 118 15.07 12.32 2.78
C VAL A 118 13.96 13.02 2.01
N PRO A 119 13.01 13.69 2.70
CA PRO A 119 12.03 14.53 2.05
C PRO A 119 12.72 15.71 1.36
N THR A 120 12.48 15.91 0.07
CA THR A 120 13.09 16.99 -0.71
C THR A 120 12.06 17.97 -1.23
N GLU A 121 12.36 19.26 -1.15
CA GLU A 121 11.59 20.34 -1.77
C GLU A 121 12.08 20.57 -3.20
N ASN A 122 12.00 19.56 -4.08
CA ASN A 122 12.26 19.80 -5.49
C ASN A 122 10.97 20.29 -6.16
N SER A 123 11.00 21.53 -6.63
CA SER A 123 9.98 22.26 -7.38
C SER A 123 9.64 21.67 -8.76
N HIS A 124 9.40 20.36 -8.86
CA HIS A 124 8.99 19.67 -10.10
C HIS A 124 7.49 19.42 -10.20
N ALA A 125 6.68 19.96 -9.29
CA ALA A 125 5.25 20.11 -9.55
C ALA A 125 4.87 21.58 -9.51
N ASP A 126 5.24 22.27 -10.58
CA ASP A 126 4.23 22.90 -11.43
C ASP A 126 4.94 23.28 -12.72
N ASN A 127 4.41 22.78 -13.85
CA ASN A 127 4.79 23.01 -15.25
C ASN A 127 5.35 21.77 -15.95
N GLY A 128 4.56 21.29 -16.90
CA GLY A 128 4.95 20.23 -17.82
C GLY A 128 6.18 20.58 -18.66
N HIS A 129 6.68 19.56 -19.33
CA HIS A 129 7.70 19.67 -20.39
C HIS A 129 9.05 20.25 -19.96
N ASP A 130 9.71 19.65 -18.96
CA ASP A 130 11.17 19.56 -19.09
C ASP A 130 11.47 18.41 -20.04
N SER A 131 11.40 18.69 -21.35
CA SER A 131 11.69 17.77 -22.44
C SER A 131 13.20 17.55 -22.64
N SER A 132 13.95 17.54 -21.53
CA SER A 132 15.34 17.09 -21.50
C SER A 132 15.36 15.56 -21.55
N PRO A 133 16.02 14.94 -22.54
CA PRO A 133 16.12 13.48 -22.67
C PRO A 133 16.95 12.80 -21.56
N GLN A 134 17.32 13.52 -20.49
CA GLN A 134 18.10 13.03 -19.35
C GLN A 134 17.47 13.35 -17.98
N ALA A 135 16.23 13.83 -17.93
CA ALA A 135 15.56 14.10 -16.66
C ALA A 135 15.20 12.77 -15.96
N THR A 136 15.71 12.54 -14.75
CA THR A 136 15.36 11.38 -13.92
C THR A 136 13.85 11.35 -13.67
N PRO A 137 13.11 10.30 -14.08
CA PRO A 137 11.67 10.23 -13.88
C PRO A 137 11.33 10.07 -12.39
N TRP A 138 10.31 10.80 -11.92
CA TRP A 138 9.80 10.71 -10.55
C TRP A 138 8.40 10.11 -10.54
N GLU A 139 8.27 8.95 -9.91
CA GLU A 139 7.04 8.16 -9.94
C GLU A 139 6.45 7.94 -8.55
N SER A 140 5.12 7.84 -8.50
CA SER A 140 4.40 7.58 -7.25
C SER A 140 4.32 6.08 -6.95
N LEU A 141 4.23 5.74 -5.67
CA LEU A 141 4.00 4.35 -5.24
C LEU A 141 2.78 3.70 -5.91
N ARG A 142 1.72 4.48 -6.19
CA ARG A 142 0.51 3.98 -6.86
C ARG A 142 0.78 3.57 -8.31
N SER A 143 1.65 4.32 -8.99
CA SER A 143 2.03 4.12 -10.40
C SER A 143 2.92 2.89 -10.56
N VAL A 144 4.01 2.83 -9.78
CA VAL A 144 5.10 1.87 -10.02
C VAL A 144 5.24 0.79 -8.96
N GLY A 145 4.48 0.82 -7.86
CA GLY A 145 4.64 -0.14 -6.76
C GLY A 145 4.54 -1.60 -7.17
N SER A 146 3.70 -1.93 -8.17
CA SER A 146 3.59 -3.29 -8.75
C SER A 146 4.67 -3.67 -9.75
N LEU A 147 5.48 -2.70 -10.15
CA LEU A 147 6.54 -2.88 -11.11
C LEU A 147 7.91 -2.91 -10.41
N LEU A 148 8.02 -2.35 -9.20
CA LEU A 148 9.23 -2.36 -8.41
C LEU A 148 9.52 -3.74 -7.81
N PRO A 149 10.80 -4.07 -7.56
CA PRO A 149 11.17 -5.20 -6.73
C PRO A 149 10.52 -5.08 -5.35
N ALA A 150 10.07 -6.20 -4.78
CA ALA A 150 9.28 -6.21 -3.55
C ALA A 150 9.91 -5.41 -2.38
N VAL A 151 11.23 -5.47 -2.23
CA VAL A 151 11.97 -4.69 -1.22
C VAL A 151 11.89 -3.20 -1.49
N GLN A 152 12.06 -2.78 -2.75
CA GLN A 152 12.00 -1.36 -3.11
C GLN A 152 10.56 -0.81 -3.01
N ALA A 153 9.55 -1.62 -3.36
CA ALA A 153 8.16 -1.29 -3.11
C ALA A 153 7.88 -1.10 -1.61
N GLU A 154 8.44 -1.96 -0.74
CA GLU A 154 8.36 -1.82 0.72
C GLU A 154 9.04 -0.52 1.21
N LEU A 155 10.25 -0.20 0.73
CA LEU A 155 10.95 1.05 1.05
C LEU A 155 10.11 2.28 0.70
N LEU A 156 9.59 2.34 -0.53
CA LEU A 156 8.79 3.46 -1.00
C LEU A 156 7.45 3.56 -0.25
N THR A 157 6.87 2.42 0.15
CA THR A 157 5.68 2.38 0.99
C THR A 157 5.93 3.03 2.35
N HIS A 158 7.03 2.66 3.01
CA HIS A 158 7.43 3.26 4.29
C HIS A 158 7.73 4.76 4.17
N ALA A 159 8.53 5.14 3.18
CA ALA A 159 8.88 6.53 2.95
C ALA A 159 7.62 7.37 2.68
N THR A 160 6.70 6.90 1.84
CA THR A 160 5.43 7.58 1.54
C THR A 160 4.59 7.77 2.81
N ALA A 161 4.43 6.72 3.62
CA ALA A 161 3.64 6.78 4.84
C ALA A 161 4.23 7.76 5.88
N LEU A 162 5.53 7.64 6.16
CA LEU A 162 6.19 8.43 7.20
C LEU A 162 6.31 9.90 6.81
N THR A 163 6.66 10.20 5.55
CA THR A 163 6.75 11.59 5.10
C THR A 163 5.40 12.29 5.06
N ALA A 164 4.33 11.61 4.64
CA ALA A 164 2.98 12.15 4.68
C ALA A 164 2.52 12.41 6.13
N TRP A 165 2.86 11.52 7.06
CA TRP A 165 2.56 11.73 8.49
C TRP A 165 3.32 12.94 9.07
N HIS A 166 4.61 13.05 8.79
CA HIS A 166 5.42 14.18 9.24
C HIS A 166 4.89 15.52 8.70
N ALA A 167 4.49 15.58 7.44
CA ALA A 167 3.92 16.78 6.83
C ALA A 167 2.63 17.27 7.52
N SER A 168 1.89 16.36 8.16
CA SER A 168 0.60 16.66 8.82
C SER A 168 0.66 16.68 10.36
N SER A 169 1.83 16.48 10.96
CA SER A 169 1.99 16.28 12.42
C SER A 169 2.98 17.24 13.07
N ALA A 170 3.15 18.44 12.51
CA ALA A 170 4.06 19.46 13.05
C ALA A 170 3.66 19.97 14.45
N PHE A 171 2.38 19.88 14.82
CA PHE A 171 1.84 20.35 16.09
C PHE A 171 1.18 19.22 16.89
N CYS A 172 1.24 19.34 18.22
CA CYS A 172 0.70 18.37 19.17
C CYS A 172 -0.83 18.42 19.17
N ALA A 173 -1.46 17.26 18.96
CA ALA A 173 -2.91 17.14 18.99
C ALA A 173 -3.53 17.36 20.39
N ALA A 174 -2.72 17.28 21.46
CA ALA A 174 -3.20 17.45 22.84
C ALA A 174 -3.18 18.90 23.33
N CYS A 175 -2.17 19.71 22.94
CA CYS A 175 -2.01 21.08 23.44
C CYS A 175 -1.73 22.15 22.38
N GLY A 176 -1.55 21.78 21.11
CA GLY A 176 -1.22 22.70 20.01
C GLY A 176 0.26 23.12 19.94
N GLY A 177 1.11 22.68 20.87
CA GLY A 177 2.54 22.99 20.89
C GLY A 177 3.31 22.37 19.71
N ALA A 178 4.45 22.97 19.34
CA ALA A 178 5.33 22.43 18.32
C ALA A 178 5.88 21.04 18.73
N THR A 179 6.16 20.20 17.73
CA THR A 179 6.72 18.87 17.93
C THR A 179 8.07 18.72 17.25
N GLU A 180 8.94 17.90 17.83
CA GLU A 180 10.21 17.48 17.24
C GLU A 180 10.18 16.00 16.86
N THR A 181 11.03 15.60 15.92
CA THR A 181 11.16 14.20 15.52
C THR A 181 11.92 13.41 16.58
N LEU A 182 11.42 12.22 16.91
CA LEU A 182 12.05 11.24 17.79
C LEU A 182 12.18 9.90 17.06
N SER A 183 12.89 8.96 17.68
CA SER A 183 13.02 7.58 17.20
C SER A 183 13.46 7.48 15.73
N SER A 184 14.40 8.33 15.33
CA SER A 184 14.90 8.46 13.94
C SER A 184 13.79 8.61 12.88
N GLY A 185 12.70 9.34 13.20
CA GLY A 185 11.58 9.56 12.27
C GLY A 185 10.33 8.71 12.52
N TRP A 186 10.32 7.88 13.57
CA TRP A 186 9.17 7.00 13.88
C TRP A 186 8.31 7.48 15.03
N ALA A 187 8.65 8.61 15.64
CA ALA A 187 7.81 9.27 16.62
C ALA A 187 8.00 10.80 16.55
N ARG A 188 7.08 11.53 17.19
CA ARG A 188 7.22 12.97 17.41
C ARG A 188 6.93 13.30 18.86
N GLY A 189 7.81 14.07 19.49
CA GLY A 189 7.65 14.53 20.88
C GLY A 189 7.15 15.97 20.92
N CYS A 190 6.18 16.27 21.79
CA CYS A 190 5.76 17.65 22.02
C CYS A 190 6.75 18.39 22.92
N LEU A 191 7.22 19.55 22.46
CA LEU A 191 8.16 20.41 23.19
C LEU A 191 7.55 21.13 24.41
N GLN A 192 6.23 21.03 24.60
CA GLN A 192 5.51 21.71 25.69
C GLN A 192 4.95 20.74 26.72
N CYS A 193 4.21 19.73 26.29
CA CYS A 193 3.51 18.80 27.20
C CYS A 193 4.14 17.41 27.25
N THR A 194 5.25 17.17 26.53
CA THR A 194 6.01 15.90 26.48
C THR A 194 5.25 14.71 25.89
N THR A 195 4.01 14.89 25.42
CA THR A 195 3.25 13.85 24.73
C THR A 195 4.00 13.35 23.50
N VAL A 196 4.09 12.03 23.36
CA VAL A 196 4.67 11.37 22.19
C VAL A 196 3.55 10.94 21.24
N HIS A 197 3.73 11.23 19.96
CA HIS A 197 2.85 10.85 18.88
C HIS A 197 3.55 9.85 17.96
N PHE A 198 2.80 8.84 17.51
CA PHE A 198 3.26 7.84 16.55
C PHE A 198 2.53 7.99 15.21
N PRO A 199 3.11 7.49 14.10
CA PRO A 199 2.42 7.39 12.83
C PRO A 199 1.08 6.67 13.00
N ARG A 200 0.02 7.27 12.46
CA ARG A 200 -1.34 6.69 12.50
C ARG A 200 -1.59 5.84 11.27
N THR A 201 -2.34 4.76 11.46
CA THR A 201 -2.84 3.93 10.38
C THR A 201 -4.33 3.70 10.59
N ASP A 202 -5.12 4.00 9.57
CA ASP A 202 -6.57 3.93 9.63
C ASP A 202 -7.00 2.54 9.10
N PRO A 203 -7.53 1.63 9.93
CA PRO A 203 -7.93 0.29 9.49
C PRO A 203 -9.11 0.36 8.53
N ALA A 204 -9.01 -0.34 7.41
CA ALA A 204 -10.08 -0.46 6.43
C ALA A 204 -10.21 -1.92 5.96
N VAL A 205 -11.42 -2.43 5.90
CA VAL A 205 -11.70 -3.76 5.35
C VAL A 205 -11.87 -3.65 3.84
N ILE A 206 -11.49 -4.70 3.11
CA ILE A 206 -11.73 -4.82 1.68
C ILE A 206 -12.07 -6.27 1.34
N THR A 207 -13.23 -6.46 0.72
CA THR A 207 -13.92 -7.76 0.76
C THR A 207 -14.39 -8.19 -0.63
N ALA A 208 -13.91 -9.34 -1.09
CA ALA A 208 -14.48 -10.03 -2.23
C ALA A 208 -15.69 -10.86 -1.75
N VAL A 209 -16.88 -10.53 -2.24
CA VAL A 209 -18.12 -11.19 -1.84
C VAL A 209 -18.48 -12.30 -2.85
N ILE A 210 -18.55 -13.53 -2.37
CA ILE A 210 -18.79 -14.75 -3.14
C ILE A 210 -20.20 -15.26 -2.82
N GLY A 211 -21.03 -15.33 -3.86
CA GLY A 211 -22.42 -15.76 -3.78
C GLY A 211 -22.63 -17.20 -4.21
N ALA A 212 -23.86 -17.52 -4.58
CA ALA A 212 -24.22 -18.82 -5.17
C ALA A 212 -23.40 -19.11 -6.45
N ASP A 213 -23.18 -20.40 -6.72
CA ASP A 213 -22.44 -20.90 -7.88
C ASP A 213 -21.03 -20.29 -8.03
N ASP A 214 -20.42 -19.87 -6.91
CA ASP A 214 -19.09 -19.27 -6.85
C ASP A 214 -18.96 -17.98 -7.69
N CYS A 215 -20.06 -17.23 -7.84
CA CYS A 215 -20.06 -15.93 -8.50
C CYS A 215 -19.45 -14.84 -7.60
N LEU A 216 -18.66 -13.94 -8.18
CA LEU A 216 -18.08 -12.79 -7.50
C LEU A 216 -18.96 -11.55 -7.70
N LEU A 217 -19.30 -10.86 -6.61
CA LEU A 217 -19.94 -9.56 -6.66
C LEU A 217 -18.88 -8.46 -6.72
N LEU A 218 -19.01 -7.56 -7.68
CA LEU A 218 -18.19 -6.35 -7.79
C LEU A 218 -19.07 -5.11 -7.87
N GLY A 219 -18.59 -4.00 -7.29
CA GLY A 219 -19.23 -2.69 -7.32
C GLY A 219 -18.45 -1.67 -8.14
N SER A 220 -19.17 -0.73 -8.76
CA SER A 220 -18.61 0.45 -9.43
C SER A 220 -18.96 1.71 -8.64
N ALA A 221 -17.96 2.37 -8.05
CA ALA A 221 -18.20 3.57 -7.24
C ALA A 221 -18.65 4.76 -8.09
N VAL A 222 -19.53 5.62 -7.55
CA VAL A 222 -20.05 6.82 -8.22
C VAL A 222 -18.92 7.77 -8.63
N ARG A 223 -17.86 7.88 -7.83
CA ARG A 223 -16.70 8.76 -8.09
C ARG A 223 -15.76 8.30 -9.21
N TRP A 224 -15.91 7.07 -9.72
CA TRP A 224 -15.01 6.52 -10.74
C TRP A 224 -15.54 6.75 -12.16
N GLU A 225 -14.62 6.70 -13.11
CA GLU A 225 -14.93 6.55 -14.54
C GLU A 225 -15.85 5.34 -14.75
N THR A 226 -16.73 5.45 -15.74
CA THR A 226 -17.62 4.37 -16.16
C THR A 226 -16.77 3.13 -16.46
N HIS A 227 -17.29 1.93 -16.14
CA HIS A 227 -16.65 0.63 -16.35
C HIS A 227 -15.64 0.17 -15.30
N ARG A 228 -15.24 0.98 -14.31
CA ARG A 228 -14.36 0.47 -13.23
C ARG A 228 -15.14 -0.31 -12.18
N TYR A 229 -14.74 -1.55 -11.90
CA TYR A 229 -15.33 -2.40 -10.86
C TYR A 229 -14.28 -2.87 -9.87
N SER A 230 -14.66 -3.02 -8.60
CA SER A 230 -13.79 -3.42 -7.50
C SER A 230 -14.56 -4.23 -6.45
N THR A 231 -13.82 -4.87 -5.57
CA THR A 231 -14.33 -5.37 -4.29
C THR A 231 -14.80 -4.22 -3.40
N PHE A 232 -15.68 -4.51 -2.44
CA PHE A 232 -16.24 -3.55 -1.48
C PHE A 232 -15.20 -3.20 -0.41
N ALA A 233 -15.17 -1.95 0.05
CA ALA A 233 -14.18 -1.52 1.03
C ALA A 233 -14.66 -0.34 1.85
N GLY A 234 -14.40 -0.39 3.15
CA GLY A 234 -14.79 0.68 4.06
C GLY A 234 -13.96 0.72 5.33
N PHE A 235 -14.05 1.85 6.03
CA PHE A 235 -13.29 2.05 7.26
C PHE A 235 -13.92 1.27 8.41
N VAL A 236 -13.08 0.78 9.32
CA VAL A 236 -13.55 0.19 10.57
C VAL A 236 -13.91 1.32 11.53
N GLU A 237 -15.15 1.33 12.01
CA GLU A 237 -15.61 2.37 12.93
C GLU A 237 -15.09 2.17 14.37
N ALA A 238 -15.20 3.23 15.18
CA ALA A 238 -14.73 3.20 16.56
C ALA A 238 -15.52 2.18 17.40
N GLY A 239 -14.82 1.17 17.92
CA GLY A 239 -15.43 0.08 18.71
C GLY A 239 -16.00 -1.05 17.86
N GLU A 240 -15.81 -1.02 16.54
CA GLU A 240 -16.27 -2.03 15.61
C GLU A 240 -15.21 -3.14 15.41
N SER A 241 -15.64 -4.40 15.24
CA SER A 241 -14.75 -5.48 14.81
C SER A 241 -14.60 -5.49 13.29
N LEU A 242 -13.53 -6.12 12.76
CA LEU A 242 -13.34 -6.22 11.30
C LEU A 242 -14.53 -6.91 10.63
N GLU A 243 -15.02 -7.99 11.24
CA GLU A 243 -16.16 -8.76 10.74
C GLU A 243 -17.44 -7.93 10.74
N SER A 244 -17.64 -7.11 11.79
CA SER A 244 -18.82 -6.23 11.88
C SER A 244 -18.77 -5.15 10.80
N ALA A 245 -17.59 -4.56 10.56
CA ALA A 245 -17.38 -3.60 9.48
C ALA A 245 -17.69 -4.23 8.13
N ILE A 246 -17.23 -5.46 7.86
CA ILE A 246 -17.54 -6.17 6.60
C ILE A 246 -19.04 -6.38 6.43
N VAL A 247 -19.73 -6.85 7.47
CA VAL A 247 -21.19 -7.08 7.43
C VAL A 247 -21.93 -5.76 7.18
N ARG A 248 -21.54 -4.67 7.84
CA ARG A 248 -22.14 -3.34 7.68
C ARG A 248 -21.89 -2.80 6.26
N GLU A 249 -20.64 -2.70 5.84
CA GLU A 249 -20.23 -2.12 4.55
C GLU A 249 -20.88 -2.86 3.37
N VAL A 250 -20.83 -4.20 3.36
CA VAL A 250 -21.46 -4.98 2.27
C VAL A 250 -22.98 -4.81 2.27
N LYS A 251 -23.59 -4.66 3.44
CA LYS A 251 -25.04 -4.44 3.53
C LYS A 251 -25.43 -3.04 3.07
N GLU A 252 -24.67 -2.02 3.45
CA GLU A 252 -24.87 -0.62 3.06
C GLU A 252 -24.67 -0.46 1.55
N GLU A 253 -23.52 -0.87 1.02
CA GLU A 253 -23.13 -0.62 -0.37
C GLU A 253 -23.82 -1.52 -1.40
N ALA A 254 -24.20 -2.75 -1.03
CA ALA A 254 -24.72 -3.75 -1.96
C ALA A 254 -26.03 -4.42 -1.55
N GLY A 255 -26.58 -4.10 -0.37
CA GLY A 255 -27.81 -4.71 0.14
C GLY A 255 -27.68 -6.18 0.54
N VAL A 256 -26.47 -6.76 0.50
CA VAL A 256 -26.21 -8.19 0.70
C VAL A 256 -25.96 -8.52 2.17
N VAL A 257 -26.49 -9.64 2.64
CA VAL A 257 -26.23 -10.18 3.98
C VAL A 257 -25.08 -11.19 3.94
N VAL A 258 -24.05 -10.97 4.74
CA VAL A 258 -22.86 -11.84 4.82
C VAL A 258 -23.08 -12.96 5.85
N ASP A 259 -22.81 -14.20 5.45
CA ASP A 259 -22.94 -15.41 6.29
C ASP A 259 -21.62 -15.79 6.97
N HIS A 260 -20.51 -15.64 6.25
CA HIS A 260 -19.17 -16.04 6.69
C HIS A 260 -18.11 -15.13 6.12
N VAL A 261 -17.03 -14.89 6.87
CA VAL A 261 -15.87 -14.10 6.45
C VAL A 261 -14.57 -14.86 6.72
N GLU A 262 -13.64 -14.78 5.78
CA GLU A 262 -12.30 -15.37 5.84
C GLU A 262 -11.25 -14.29 5.59
N TYR A 263 -10.30 -14.14 6.53
CA TYR A 263 -9.17 -13.24 6.35
C TYR A 263 -8.16 -13.85 5.37
N ILE A 264 -7.72 -13.04 4.40
CA ILE A 264 -6.78 -13.47 3.36
C ILE A 264 -5.40 -12.84 3.57
N SER A 265 -5.34 -11.51 3.62
CA SER A 265 -4.08 -10.78 3.70
C SER A 265 -4.29 -9.33 4.11
N SER A 266 -3.20 -8.59 4.28
CA SER A 266 -3.26 -7.15 4.51
C SER A 266 -2.25 -6.42 3.64
N GLN A 267 -2.52 -5.14 3.38
CA GLN A 267 -1.69 -4.28 2.56
C GLN A 267 -1.65 -2.88 3.17
N ALA A 268 -0.43 -2.37 3.39
CA ALA A 268 -0.25 -0.95 3.71
C ALA A 268 -0.66 -0.11 2.49
N TRP A 269 -1.54 0.88 2.71
CA TRP A 269 -2.09 1.71 1.66
C TRP A 269 -1.99 3.19 2.05
N PRO A 270 -0.80 3.81 1.87
CA PRO A 270 -0.51 5.15 2.39
C PRO A 270 -1.12 6.27 1.52
N PHE A 271 -2.43 6.16 1.25
CA PHE A 271 -3.22 7.11 0.46
C PHE A 271 -4.55 7.44 1.16
N PRO A 272 -4.55 8.19 2.28
CA PRO A 272 -3.38 8.81 2.90
C PRO A 272 -2.63 7.92 3.91
N ARG A 273 -3.30 6.98 4.59
CA ARG A 273 -2.67 6.20 5.69
C ARG A 273 -3.46 4.96 6.09
N SER A 274 -4.07 4.24 5.16
CA SER A 274 -4.89 3.08 5.49
C SER A 274 -4.07 1.81 5.68
N LEU A 275 -4.54 0.90 6.53
CA LEU A 275 -4.18 -0.52 6.50
C LEU A 275 -5.36 -1.28 5.92
N MET A 276 -5.22 -1.73 4.68
CA MET A 276 -6.25 -2.53 4.01
C MET A 276 -6.17 -3.97 4.51
N LEU A 277 -7.28 -4.48 5.01
CA LEU A 277 -7.43 -5.83 5.55
C LEU A 277 -8.35 -6.58 4.59
N GLY A 278 -7.77 -7.50 3.82
CA GLY A 278 -8.41 -8.22 2.74
C GLY A 278 -9.13 -9.48 3.20
N PHE A 279 -10.39 -9.64 2.80
CA PHE A 279 -11.25 -10.76 3.16
C PHE A 279 -11.96 -11.36 1.95
N LEU A 280 -12.30 -12.64 2.06
CA LEU A 280 -13.43 -13.22 1.33
C LEU A 280 -14.66 -13.19 2.25
N ALA A 281 -15.82 -12.87 1.69
CA ALA A 281 -17.10 -13.01 2.37
C ALA A 281 -18.01 -13.91 1.55
N HIS A 282 -18.75 -14.78 2.22
CA HIS A 282 -19.73 -15.65 1.57
C HIS A 282 -21.15 -15.21 1.92
N THR A 283 -22.04 -15.31 0.93
CA THR A 283 -23.45 -15.00 1.09
C THR A 283 -24.32 -16.03 0.37
N SER A 284 -25.49 -16.27 0.94
CA SER A 284 -26.58 -17.03 0.32
C SER A 284 -27.56 -16.14 -0.47
N ASP A 285 -27.41 -14.80 -0.42
CA ASP A 285 -28.20 -13.87 -1.20
C ASP A 285 -27.87 -14.00 -2.70
N SER A 286 -28.92 -14.00 -3.54
CA SER A 286 -28.81 -14.02 -5.00
C SER A 286 -29.11 -12.67 -5.66
N CYS A 287 -29.59 -11.71 -4.88
CA CYS A 287 -29.87 -10.35 -5.32
C CYS A 287 -28.95 -9.37 -4.61
N ALA A 288 -28.41 -8.40 -5.35
CA ALA A 288 -27.64 -7.30 -4.82
C ALA A 288 -28.21 -5.99 -5.38
N THR A 289 -28.19 -4.92 -4.60
CA THR A 289 -28.68 -3.60 -5.01
C THR A 289 -27.75 -2.55 -4.47
N ALA A 290 -27.20 -1.74 -5.37
CA ALA A 290 -26.30 -0.66 -5.00
C ALA A 290 -27.08 0.47 -4.30
N ASP A 291 -26.46 1.10 -3.32
CA ASP A 291 -27.00 2.22 -2.55
C ASP A 291 -27.25 3.50 -3.39
N GLN A 292 -26.57 3.64 -4.54
CA GLN A 292 -26.59 4.80 -5.44
C GLN A 292 -25.96 6.08 -4.89
N ASP A 293 -25.57 6.10 -3.62
CA ASP A 293 -24.85 7.22 -3.00
C ASP A 293 -23.33 7.03 -3.17
N GLU A 294 -22.80 5.87 -2.76
CA GLU A 294 -21.38 5.53 -2.90
C GLU A 294 -21.11 4.63 -4.11
N ILE A 295 -21.99 3.65 -4.35
CA ILE A 295 -21.90 2.67 -5.42
C ILE A 295 -22.99 2.92 -6.48
N ARG A 296 -22.55 3.14 -7.73
CA ARG A 296 -23.44 3.33 -8.88
C ARG A 296 -24.13 2.03 -9.27
N GLU A 297 -23.39 0.94 -9.30
CA GLU A 297 -23.91 -0.35 -9.73
C GLU A 297 -23.12 -1.50 -9.12
N VAL A 298 -23.81 -2.61 -8.88
CA VAL A 298 -23.23 -3.88 -8.44
C VAL A 298 -23.61 -4.98 -9.41
N ARG A 299 -22.69 -5.90 -9.67
CA ARG A 299 -22.88 -6.99 -10.63
C ARG A 299 -22.23 -8.28 -10.14
N TRP A 300 -22.96 -9.37 -10.25
CA TRP A 300 -22.45 -10.72 -10.10
C TRP A 300 -21.74 -11.15 -11.38
N PHE A 301 -20.59 -11.80 -11.23
CA PHE A 301 -19.80 -12.34 -12.33
C PHE A 301 -19.45 -13.80 -12.07
N THR A 302 -19.76 -14.68 -13.03
CA THR A 302 -19.00 -15.93 -13.18
C THR A 302 -17.58 -15.61 -13.68
N ARG A 303 -16.67 -16.58 -13.61
CA ARG A 303 -15.32 -16.41 -14.16
C ARG A 303 -15.33 -16.09 -15.66
N GLU A 304 -16.19 -16.76 -16.42
CA GLU A 304 -16.37 -16.53 -17.86
C GLU A 304 -16.93 -15.14 -18.13
N GLN A 305 -17.95 -14.71 -17.38
CA GLN A 305 -18.52 -13.38 -17.53
C GLN A 305 -17.52 -12.28 -17.20
N LEU A 306 -16.70 -12.46 -16.16
CA LEU A 306 -15.65 -11.51 -15.81
C LEU A 306 -14.60 -11.43 -16.93
N ARG A 307 -14.16 -12.59 -17.44
CA ARG A 307 -13.25 -12.67 -18.60
C ARG A 307 -13.78 -11.87 -19.77
N ASP A 308 -14.98 -12.21 -20.23
CA ASP A 308 -15.55 -11.62 -21.43
C ASP A 308 -15.76 -10.11 -21.24
N ALA A 309 -16.19 -9.66 -20.06
CA ALA A 309 -16.39 -8.26 -19.74
C ALA A 309 -15.09 -7.43 -19.65
N VAL A 310 -13.98 -8.04 -19.20
CA VAL A 310 -12.67 -7.36 -19.18
C VAL A 310 -12.08 -7.29 -20.58
N THR A 311 -12.10 -8.40 -21.32
CA THR A 311 -11.56 -8.48 -22.68
C THR A 311 -12.27 -7.51 -23.63
N ASN A 312 -13.59 -7.37 -23.52
CA ASN A 312 -14.36 -6.42 -24.35
C ASN A 312 -14.38 -4.97 -23.81
N GLY A 313 -13.67 -4.67 -22.73
CA GLY A 313 -13.53 -3.33 -22.17
C GLY A 313 -14.76 -2.79 -21.40
N THR A 314 -15.80 -3.60 -21.18
CA THR A 314 -16.97 -3.17 -20.39
C THR A 314 -16.72 -3.18 -18.87
N VAL A 315 -15.66 -3.86 -18.42
CA VAL A 315 -15.16 -3.89 -17.05
C VAL A 315 -13.66 -3.61 -17.05
N THR A 316 -13.24 -2.63 -16.26
CA THR A 316 -11.84 -2.36 -15.91
C THR A 316 -11.62 -2.75 -14.46
N LEU A 317 -10.63 -3.62 -14.22
CA LEU A 317 -10.28 -4.09 -12.88
C LEU A 317 -9.29 -3.15 -12.18
N PRO A 318 -9.17 -3.24 -10.84
CA PRO A 318 -8.15 -2.48 -10.11
C PRO A 318 -6.74 -2.84 -10.57
N SER A 319 -5.81 -1.88 -10.42
CA SER A 319 -4.40 -2.09 -10.77
C SER A 319 -3.80 -3.26 -9.99
N ARG A 320 -2.76 -3.88 -10.56
CA ARG A 320 -1.98 -4.97 -9.91
C ARG A 320 -1.38 -4.59 -8.56
N SER A 321 -1.27 -3.29 -8.28
CA SER A 321 -0.82 -2.76 -6.98
C SER A 321 -1.86 -2.86 -5.87
N SER A 322 -3.15 -3.01 -6.18
CA SER A 322 -4.24 -3.06 -5.20
C SER A 322 -4.47 -4.47 -4.64
N ILE A 323 -4.70 -4.59 -3.35
CA ILE A 323 -5.18 -5.82 -2.70
C ILE A 323 -6.53 -6.28 -3.28
N SER A 324 -7.36 -5.38 -3.80
CA SER A 324 -8.60 -5.76 -4.51
C SER A 324 -8.29 -6.65 -5.72
N HIS A 325 -7.29 -6.27 -6.53
CA HIS A 325 -6.84 -7.08 -7.65
C HIS A 325 -6.35 -8.45 -7.16
N ALA A 326 -5.57 -8.50 -6.07
CA ALA A 326 -5.10 -9.76 -5.49
C ALA A 326 -6.25 -10.68 -5.01
N LEU A 327 -7.29 -10.13 -4.39
CA LEU A 327 -8.48 -10.87 -3.97
C LEU A 327 -9.26 -11.42 -5.18
N ILE A 328 -9.43 -10.59 -6.22
CA ILE A 328 -10.10 -11.00 -7.47
C ILE A 328 -9.30 -12.11 -8.15
N THR A 329 -7.97 -11.98 -8.23
CA THR A 329 -7.07 -13.02 -8.77
C THR A 329 -7.15 -14.32 -7.97
N HIS A 330 -7.20 -14.21 -6.63
CA HIS A 330 -7.33 -15.37 -5.75
C HIS A 330 -8.63 -16.13 -6.01
N TRP A 331 -9.77 -15.42 -6.06
CA TRP A 331 -11.05 -16.03 -6.43
C TRP A 331 -11.03 -16.60 -7.85
N TYR A 332 -10.49 -15.86 -8.82
CA TYR A 332 -10.47 -16.27 -10.22
C TYR A 332 -9.66 -17.56 -10.44
N GLY A 333 -8.62 -17.78 -9.63
CA GLY A 333 -7.83 -19.03 -9.62
C GLY A 333 -6.76 -19.13 -10.71
N GLY A 334 -6.46 -18.01 -11.39
CA GLY A 334 -5.49 -17.92 -12.48
C GLY A 334 -5.10 -16.49 -12.81
N VAL A 335 -4.44 -16.27 -13.95
CA VAL A 335 -4.11 -14.92 -14.43
C VAL A 335 -5.39 -14.22 -14.89
N LEU A 336 -5.64 -13.02 -14.38
CA LEU A 336 -6.80 -12.23 -14.78
C LEU A 336 -6.68 -11.80 -16.25
N PRO A 337 -7.82 -11.70 -16.97
CA PRO A 337 -7.87 -11.15 -18.32
C PRO A 337 -7.30 -9.72 -18.35
N GLU A 338 -6.74 -9.35 -19.49
CA GLU A 338 -6.40 -7.96 -19.83
C GLU A 338 -7.29 -7.51 -20.98
N THR A 339 -7.48 -6.21 -21.14
CA THR A 339 -8.20 -5.65 -22.29
C THR A 339 -7.43 -5.98 -23.56
N ASP A 340 -8.14 -6.40 -24.61
CA ASP A 340 -7.57 -6.57 -25.96
C ASP A 340 -7.13 -5.22 -26.56
#